data_AF-A0A8S2RQY7-F1
#
_entry.id   AF-A0A8S2RQY7-F1
#
_cell.length_a   1.000
_cell.length_b   1.000
_cell.length_c   1.000
_cell.angle_alpha   90.00
_cell.angle_beta   90.00
_cell.angle_gamma   90.00
#
_symmetry.space_group_name_H-M   'P 1'
#
loop_
_entity.id
_entity.type
_entity.pdbx_description
1 polymer ?
#
loop_
_entity_poly.entity_id
_entity_poly.type
_entity_poly.pdbx_seq_one_letter_code
_entity_poly.pdbx_strand_id
1 'polypeptide(L)' 'ENYNFAFQEKCKYASPQDPSLATTLRNIALVFEEDNNFLEALNYFKRAAAIYENLFPSTHIDNVEVQEDIRRISSFIKS' A
#
# COMPACT_ATOMS: atom_id res chain seq x y z
N GLU A 1 0.96 -17.38 33.89
CA GLU A 1 0.95 -16.02 33.31
C GLU A 1 1.63 -15.89 31.94
N ASN A 2 2.25 -16.94 31.36
CA ASN A 2 2.98 -16.84 30.08
C ASN A 2 2.14 -16.98 28.79
N TYR A 3 0.85 -17.35 28.87
CA TYR A 3 0.03 -17.55 27.67
C TYR A 3 -0.52 -16.25 27.07
N ASN A 4 -0.75 -15.23 27.90
CA ASN A 4 -1.35 -13.97 27.44
C ASN A 4 -0.36 -13.09 26.67
N PHE A 5 0.95 -13.17 26.97
CA PHE A 5 1.97 -12.36 26.30
C PHE A 5 2.27 -12.87 24.90
N ALA A 6 2.39 -14.19 24.72
CA ALA A 6 2.57 -14.80 23.41
C ALA A 6 1.34 -14.64 22.51
N PHE A 7 0.13 -14.64 23.10
CA PHE A 7 -1.10 -14.37 22.37
C PHE A 7 -1.21 -12.88 21.97
N GLN A 8 -0.82 -11.95 22.85
CA GLN A 8 -0.80 -10.51 22.51
C GLN A 8 0.24 -10.18 21.43
N GLU A 9 1.44 -10.77 21.47
CA GLU A 9 2.44 -10.59 20.43
C GLU A 9 1.93 -11.15 19.09
N LYS A 10 1.36 -12.37 19.08
CA LYS A 10 0.81 -12.98 17.87
C LYS A 10 -0.41 -12.23 17.30
N CYS A 11 -1.24 -11.65 18.17
CA CYS A 11 -2.39 -10.83 17.76
C CYS A 11 -2.02 -9.39 17.39
N LYS A 12 -0.83 -8.90 17.73
CA LYS A 12 -0.29 -7.64 17.20
C LYS A 12 0.11 -7.75 15.73
N TYR A 13 0.45 -8.97 15.27
CA TYR A 13 0.78 -9.30 13.88
C TYR A 13 -0.36 -9.91 13.07
N ALA A 14 -1.57 -10.01 13.64
CA ALA A 14 -2.80 -10.09 12.84
C ALA A 14 -3.07 -8.69 12.22
N SER A 15 -2.04 -8.14 11.58
CA SER A 15 -1.89 -6.75 11.23
C SER A 15 -2.74 -6.42 10.00
N PRO A 16 -3.38 -5.25 9.95
CA PRO A 16 -3.86 -4.60 8.72
C PRO A 16 -2.77 -4.28 7.69
N GLN A 17 -1.57 -4.87 7.84
CA GLN A 17 -0.34 -4.57 7.15
C GLN A 17 0.19 -5.86 6.51
N ASP A 18 -0.67 -6.57 5.80
CA ASP A 18 -0.22 -7.66 4.94
C ASP A 18 0.34 -7.04 3.65
N PRO A 19 1.59 -7.34 3.23
CA PRO A 19 2.10 -6.93 1.93
C PRO A 19 1.15 -7.30 0.78
N SER A 20 0.44 -8.43 0.89
CA SER A 20 -0.55 -8.86 -0.10
C SER A 20 -1.74 -7.90 -0.23
N LEU A 21 -2.14 -7.25 0.87
CA LEU A 21 -3.18 -6.22 0.86
C LEU A 21 -2.68 -4.97 0.13
N ALA A 22 -1.43 -4.57 0.35
CA ALA A 22 -0.82 -3.44 -0.36
C ALA A 22 -0.73 -3.72 -1.87
N THR A 23 -0.30 -4.92 -2.26
CA THR A 23 -0.28 -5.36 -3.67
C THR A 23 -1.68 -5.35 -4.27
N THR A 24 -2.68 -5.83 -3.53
CA THR A 24 -4.08 -5.83 -4.00
C THR A 24 -4.59 -4.40 -4.22
N LEU A 25 -4.33 -3.49 -3.28
CA LEU A 25 -4.71 -2.08 -3.41
C LEU A 25 -4.02 -1.41 -4.60
N ARG A 26 -2.73 -1.70 -4.82
CA ARG A 26 -1.97 -1.22 -5.98
C ARG A 26 -2.58 -1.72 -7.29
N ASN A 27 -2.95 -3.00 -7.37
CA ASN A 27 -3.60 -3.56 -8.55
C ASN A 27 -4.97 -2.94 -8.81
N ILE A 28 -5.76 -2.68 -7.77
CA ILE A 28 -7.03 -1.95 -7.91
C ILE A 28 -6.78 -0.54 -8.45
N ALA A 29 -5.74 0.14 -7.98
CA ALA A 29 -5.37 1.46 -8.47
C ALA A 29 -5.00 1.44 -9.97
N LEU A 30 -4.28 0.41 -10.43
CA LEU A 30 -3.95 0.23 -11.84
C LEU A 30 -5.19 0.04 -12.71
N VAL A 31 -6.20 -0.70 -12.22
CA VAL A 31 -7.48 -0.83 -12.95
C VAL A 31 -8.21 0.51 -13.07
N PHE A 32 -8.23 1.32 -12.00
CA PHE A 32 -8.82 2.66 -12.05
C PHE A 32 -8.02 3.61 -12.96
N GLU A 33 -6.70 3.46 -13.02
CA GLU A 33 -5.87 4.18 -13.96
C GLU A 33 -6.23 3.84 -15.42
N GLU A 34 -6.40 2.56 -15.74
CA GLU A 34 -6.81 2.12 -17.09
C GLU A 34 -8.19 2.69 -17.46
N ASP A 35 -9.07 2.90 -16.48
CA ASP A 35 -10.37 3.56 -16.62
C ASP A 35 -10.30 5.10 -16.64
N ASN A 36 -9.09 5.68 -16.67
CA ASN A 36 -8.82 7.13 -16.55
C ASN A 36 -9.38 7.79 -15.27
N ASN A 37 -9.75 7.00 -14.26
CA ASN A 37 -10.18 7.51 -12.98
C ASN A 37 -8.97 7.74 -12.06
N PHE A 38 -8.21 8.79 -12.39
CA PHE A 38 -6.93 9.07 -11.76
C PHE A 38 -7.03 9.47 -10.28
N LEU A 39 -8.13 10.10 -9.86
CA LEU A 39 -8.34 10.49 -8.46
C LEU A 39 -8.52 9.26 -7.57
N GLU A 40 -9.30 8.29 -8.03
CA GLU A 40 -9.55 7.04 -7.31
C GLU A 40 -8.29 6.17 -7.33
N ALA A 41 -7.61 6.07 -8.48
CA ALA A 41 -6.31 5.41 -8.59
C ALA A 41 -5.30 5.99 -7.58
N LEU A 42 -5.19 7.31 -7.48
CA LEU A 42 -4.29 7.97 -6.52
C LEU A 42 -4.64 7.63 -5.07
N ASN A 43 -5.93 7.54 -4.74
CA ASN A 43 -6.37 7.17 -3.39
C ASN A 43 -5.90 5.74 -3.04
N TYR A 44 -6.12 4.79 -3.94
CA TYR A 44 -5.70 3.40 -3.75
C TYR A 44 -4.17 3.25 -3.69
N PHE A 45 -3.43 3.93 -4.56
CA PHE A 45 -1.96 3.94 -4.49
C PHE A 45 -1.44 4.52 -3.17
N LYS A 46 -2.02 5.60 -2.65
CA LYS A 46 -1.64 6.16 -1.33
C LYS A 46 -1.91 5.19 -0.18
N ARG A 47 -3.02 4.44 -0.24
CA ARG A 47 -3.32 3.40 0.76
C ARG A 47 -2.32 2.24 0.70
N ALA A 48 -1.94 1.81 -0.50
CA ALA A 48 -0.90 0.81 -0.69
C ALA A 48 0.46 1.32 -0.16
N ALA A 49 0.83 2.57 -0.46
CA ALA A 49 2.06 3.19 0.01
C ALA A 49 2.14 3.25 1.53
N ALA A 50 1.07 3.64 2.21
CA ALA A 50 1.04 3.66 3.68
C ALA A 50 1.29 2.28 4.30
N ILE A 51 0.86 1.20 3.65
CA ILE A 51 1.14 -0.16 4.11
C ILE A 51 2.60 -0.52 3.83
N TYR A 52 3.09 -0.28 2.60
CA TYR A 52 4.47 -0.57 2.23
C TYR A 52 5.50 0.23 3.04
N GLU A 53 5.22 1.49 3.39
CA GLU A 53 6.08 2.32 4.25
C GLU A 53 6.15 1.82 5.70
N ASN A 54 5.07 1.21 6.20
CA ASN A 54 5.06 0.62 7.53
C ASN A 54 5.78 -0.73 7.58
N LEU A 55 5.82 -1.47 6.47
CA LEU A 55 6.39 -2.81 6.39
C LEU A 55 7.84 -2.83 5.91
N PHE A 56 8.19 -1.92 5.01
CA PHE A 56 9.46 -1.94 4.30
C PHE A 56 10.14 -0.57 4.33
N PRO A 57 11.48 -0.53 4.38
CA PRO A 57 12.24 0.69 4.16
C PRO A 57 11.91 1.32 2.80
N SER A 58 12.14 2.62 2.65
CA SER A 58 11.90 3.35 1.39
C SER A 58 12.73 2.85 0.21
N THR A 59 13.79 2.09 0.44
CA THR A 59 14.63 1.46 -0.59
C THR A 59 14.12 0.12 -1.07
N HIS A 60 13.09 -0.45 -0.42
CA HIS A 60 12.50 -1.72 -0.83
C HIS A 60 11.74 -1.55 -2.14
N ILE A 61 11.82 -2.55 -3.01
CA ILE A 61 11.27 -2.47 -4.37
C ILE A 61 9.78 -2.14 -4.38
N ASP A 62 8.97 -2.76 -3.52
CA ASP A 62 7.54 -2.46 -3.42
C ASP A 62 7.24 -1.00 -3.04
N ASN A 63 8.08 -0.41 -2.19
CA ASN A 63 7.93 0.98 -1.77
C ASN A 63 8.39 1.93 -2.89
N VAL A 64 9.47 1.59 -3.60
CA VAL A 64 9.91 2.37 -4.77
C VAL A 64 8.83 2.35 -5.87
N GLU A 65 8.31 1.18 -6.21
CA GLU A 65 7.32 1.01 -7.27
C GLU A 65 6.02 1.78 -6.98
N VAL A 66 5.47 1.67 -5.76
CA VAL A 66 4.22 2.38 -5.42
C VAL A 66 4.39 3.90 -5.46
N GLN A 67 5.59 4.41 -5.14
CA GLN A 67 5.88 5.85 -5.22
C GLN A 67 6.04 6.33 -6.66
N GLU A 68 6.57 5.48 -7.55
CA GLU A 68 6.62 5.76 -8.98
C GLU A 68 5.22 5.81 -9.59
N ASP A 69 4.35 4.88 -9.22
CA ASP A 69 2.94 4.87 -9.64
C ASP A 69 2.20 6.15 -9.19
N ILE A 70 2.39 6.56 -7.92
CA ILE A 70 1.83 7.82 -7.40
C ILE A 70 2.34 9.02 -8.18
N ARG A 71 3.64 9.08 -8.49
CA ARG A 71 4.25 10.18 -9.24
C ARG A 71 3.67 10.26 -10.65
N ARG A 72 3.55 9.11 -11.31
CA ARG A 72 2.99 8.98 -12.66
C ARG A 72 1.54 9.46 -12.69
N ILE A 73 0.66 8.93 -11.82
CA ILE A 73 -0.74 9.37 -11.72
C ILE A 73 -0.88 10.84 -11.35
N SER A 74 -0.04 11.35 -10.46
CA SER A 74 -0.08 12.77 -10.09
C SER A 74 0.24 13.70 -11.27
N SER A 75 0.97 13.22 -12.28
CA SER A 75 1.22 14.00 -13.51
C SER A 75 -0.05 14.14 -14.37
N PHE A 76 -0.87 13.09 -14.47
CA PHE A 76 -2.14 13.12 -15.21
C PHE A 76 -3.23 13.94 -14.55
N ILE A 77 -3.20 14.09 -13.21
CA ILE A 77 -4.15 14.94 -12.49
C ILE A 77 -3.78 16.43 -12.59
N LYS A 78 -2.48 16.74 -12.69
CA LYS A 78 -1.97 18.12 -12.74
C LYS A 78 -1.94 18.71 -14.15
N SER A 79 -2.10 17.89 -15.18
CA SER A 79 -2.22 18.30 -16.59
C SER A 79 -3.65 18.65 -16.94
#